data_AF-A0A653KU57-F1
#
_entry.id   AF-A0A653KU57-F1
#
_cell.length_a   1.000
_cell.length_b   1.000
_cell.length_c   1.000
_cell.angle_alpha   90.00
_cell.angle_beta   90.00
_cell.angle_gamma   90.00
#
_symmetry.space_group_name_H-M   'P 1'
#
loop_
_entity.id
_entity.type
_entity.pdbx_description
1 polymer ?
#
loop_
_entity_poly.entity_id
_entity_poly.type
_entity_poly.pdbx_seq_one_letter_code
_entity_poly.pdbx_strand_id
1 'polypeptide(L)'
;MAFPGIISRLHPVSNTEELAQQRLQGEQYRAEAFWLPALMSSHTSELLAALPESCSLFLEQACPDLALRSHDGTLHNNEQLITVNGQSIALATTPGDGGLVPESGMCEMADWLEAGHRHFICSAAVQPVARAILNIWPLDPYLARHFLMTFTPLLQSATQADYLAVFAARANPASPHSDWVQAYMKLEKKLHRAYLDH
;
A
#
# COMPACT_ATOMS: atom_id res chain seq x y z
N MET A 1 11.83 -14.70 -0.78
CA MET A 1 10.44 -14.27 -1.08
C MET A 1 10.45 -13.56 -2.43
N ALA A 2 9.36 -13.58 -3.19
CA ALA A 2 9.24 -12.74 -4.39
C ALA A 2 9.05 -11.26 -3.97
N PHE A 3 9.36 -10.32 -4.85
CA PHE A 3 9.13 -8.91 -4.57
C PHE A 3 7.61 -8.64 -4.47
N PRO A 4 7.13 -7.89 -3.45
CA PRO A 4 5.70 -7.71 -3.22
C PRO A 4 5.02 -6.94 -4.35
N GLY A 5 3.78 -7.31 -4.68
CA GLY A 5 3.00 -6.63 -5.71
C GLY A 5 2.47 -5.27 -5.25
N ILE A 6 2.13 -5.14 -3.98
CA ILE A 6 1.77 -3.86 -3.35
C ILE A 6 2.59 -3.68 -2.07
N ILE A 7 3.21 -2.52 -1.94
CA ILE A 7 3.83 -2.04 -0.70
C ILE A 7 2.89 -1.00 -0.07
N SER A 8 2.41 -1.29 1.13
CA SER A 8 1.48 -0.46 1.89
C SER A 8 2.21 0.66 2.62
N ARG A 9 2.12 1.89 2.11
CA ARG A 9 2.70 3.06 2.78
C ARG A 9 1.91 3.45 4.03
N LEU A 10 2.56 3.39 5.19
CA LEU A 10 2.00 3.80 6.47
C LEU A 10 1.90 5.32 6.55
N HIS A 11 0.77 5.84 7.02
CA HIS A 11 0.52 7.26 7.20
C HIS A 11 1.24 7.82 8.41
N PRO A 12 1.89 8.99 8.28
CA PRO A 12 2.43 9.72 9.42
C PRO A 12 1.35 9.96 10.46
N VAL A 13 1.60 9.44 11.66
CA VAL A 13 0.75 9.57 12.84
C VAL A 13 1.62 9.87 14.05
N SER A 14 1.07 10.58 15.03
CA SER A 14 1.82 11.01 16.21
C SER A 14 1.68 10.07 17.40
N ASN A 15 0.74 9.12 17.35
CA ASN A 15 0.50 8.16 18.43
C ASN A 15 0.71 6.71 17.94
N THR A 16 1.15 5.86 18.86
CA THR A 16 1.45 4.45 18.59
C THR A 16 0.19 3.61 18.36
N GLU A 17 -0.95 4.03 18.92
CA GLU A 17 -2.24 3.34 18.74
C GLU A 17 -2.74 3.42 17.30
N GLU A 18 -2.67 4.58 16.66
CA GLU A 18 -3.02 4.77 15.25
C GLU A 18 -2.06 3.98 14.35
N LEU A 19 -0.76 3.95 14.67
CA LEU A 19 0.19 3.14 13.92
C LEU A 19 -0.12 1.65 14.05
N ALA A 20 -0.41 1.18 15.26
CA ALA A 20 -0.82 -0.20 15.51
C ALA A 20 -2.11 -0.53 14.76
N GLN A 21 -3.07 0.39 14.70
CA GLN A 21 -4.31 0.23 13.94
C GLN A 21 -4.04 0.11 12.44
N GLN A 22 -3.17 0.94 11.86
CA GLN A 22 -2.77 0.83 10.46
C GLN A 22 -2.13 -0.54 10.16
N ARG A 23 -1.23 -1.00 11.02
CA ARG A 23 -0.58 -2.32 10.91
C ARG A 23 -1.61 -3.45 10.98
N LEU A 24 -2.44 -3.47 12.02
CA LEU A 24 -3.44 -4.52 12.25
C LEU A 24 -4.44 -4.63 11.10
N GLN A 25 -4.90 -3.48 10.57
CA GLN A 25 -5.78 -3.50 9.40
C GLN A 25 -5.04 -3.99 8.15
N GLY A 26 -3.80 -3.55 7.92
CA GLY A 26 -3.00 -4.08 6.82
C GLY A 26 -2.82 -5.61 6.90
N GLU A 27 -2.60 -6.16 8.08
CA GLU A 27 -2.54 -7.62 8.30
C GLU A 27 -3.88 -8.31 7.98
N GLN A 28 -5.01 -7.74 8.41
CA GLN A 28 -6.34 -8.28 8.10
C GLN A 28 -6.58 -8.35 6.58
N TYR A 29 -6.08 -7.37 5.82
CA TYR A 29 -6.15 -7.34 4.36
C TYR A 29 -4.93 -7.98 3.67
N ARG A 30 -4.12 -8.74 4.42
CA ARG A 30 -2.96 -9.50 3.91
C ARG A 30 -1.96 -8.64 3.16
N ALA A 31 -1.59 -7.49 3.72
CA ALA A 31 -0.48 -6.70 3.24
C ALA A 31 0.80 -7.56 3.16
N GLU A 32 1.47 -7.55 2.02
CA GLU A 32 2.72 -8.29 1.80
C GLU A 32 3.94 -7.54 2.32
N ALA A 33 3.84 -6.20 2.34
CA ALA A 33 4.89 -5.33 2.82
C ALA A 33 4.34 -4.00 3.29
N PHE A 34 5.04 -3.37 4.23
CA PHE A 34 4.82 -2.00 4.66
C PHE A 34 5.99 -1.11 4.26
N TRP A 35 5.67 0.12 3.89
CA TRP A 35 6.64 1.20 3.72
C TRP A 35 6.50 2.19 4.86
N LEU A 36 7.58 2.38 5.62
CA LEU A 36 7.65 3.33 6.72
C LEU A 36 8.31 4.64 6.24
N PRO A 37 7.56 5.76 6.22
CA PRO A 37 8.14 7.06 5.88
C PRO A 37 9.21 7.50 6.88
N ALA A 38 10.17 8.31 6.42
CA ALA A 38 11.29 8.81 7.23
C ALA A 38 10.82 9.61 8.47
N LEU A 39 9.68 10.30 8.34
CA LEU A 39 9.02 11.03 9.45
C LEU A 39 8.61 10.12 10.62
N MET A 40 8.55 8.80 10.41
CA MET A 40 8.15 7.81 11.41
C MET A 40 9.31 6.92 11.84
N SER A 41 10.56 7.32 11.56
CA SER A 41 11.77 6.53 11.88
C SER A 41 11.88 6.15 13.37
N SER A 42 11.32 6.96 14.28
CA SER A 42 11.23 6.66 15.71
C SER A 42 10.42 5.39 16.03
N HIS A 43 9.52 4.98 15.15
CA HIS A 43 8.66 3.81 15.35
C HIS A 43 9.21 2.52 14.73
N THR A 44 10.37 2.58 14.05
CA THR A 44 10.84 1.46 13.23
C THR A 44 11.06 0.17 14.01
N SER A 45 11.72 0.26 15.18
CA SER A 45 12.02 -0.92 16.01
C SER A 45 10.75 -1.59 16.54
N GLU A 46 9.82 -0.79 17.06
CA GLU A 46 8.53 -1.28 17.56
C GLU A 46 7.69 -1.92 16.44
N LEU A 47 7.65 -1.27 15.27
CA LEU A 47 6.94 -1.79 14.11
C LEU A 47 7.54 -3.12 13.65
N LEU A 48 8.87 -3.20 13.50
CA LEU A 48 9.53 -4.43 13.07
C LEU A 48 9.26 -5.59 14.04
N ALA A 49 9.32 -5.34 15.35
CA ALA A 49 9.05 -6.35 16.37
C ALA A 49 7.60 -6.85 16.36
N ALA A 50 6.65 -6.02 15.93
CA ALA A 50 5.23 -6.36 15.86
C ALA A 50 4.79 -6.98 14.52
N LEU A 51 5.65 -6.95 13.49
CA LEU A 51 5.31 -7.45 12.17
C LEU A 51 5.46 -8.98 12.06
N PRO A 52 4.55 -9.68 11.36
CA PRO A 52 4.71 -11.09 11.10
C PRO A 52 5.91 -11.35 10.17
N GLU A 53 6.52 -12.53 10.29
CA GLU A 53 7.62 -13.00 9.42
C GLU A 53 7.24 -13.09 7.94
N SER A 54 5.94 -13.10 7.62
CA SER A 54 5.44 -13.14 6.25
C SER A 54 5.31 -11.78 5.59
N CYS A 55 5.61 -10.68 6.30
CA CYS A 55 5.40 -9.32 5.81
C CYS A 55 6.70 -8.52 5.87
N SER A 56 7.14 -8.00 4.72
CA SER A 56 8.36 -7.18 4.63
C SER A 56 8.16 -5.79 5.21
N LEU A 57 9.21 -5.25 5.82
CA LEU A 57 9.32 -3.84 6.18
C LEU A 57 10.32 -3.15 5.26
N PHE A 58 9.88 -2.07 4.63
CA PHE A 58 10.72 -1.19 3.83
C PHE A 58 10.83 0.19 4.47
N LEU A 59 12.05 0.67 4.60
CA LEU A 59 12.35 1.95 5.21
C LEU A 59 12.67 2.99 4.14
N GLU A 60 12.05 4.16 4.23
CA GLU A 60 12.44 5.30 3.39
C GLU A 60 13.84 5.82 3.75
N GLN A 61 14.24 5.70 5.02
CA GLN A 61 15.57 6.07 5.51
C GLN A 61 16.20 4.93 6.29
N ALA A 62 17.50 4.70 6.05
CA ALA A 62 18.27 3.69 6.77
C ALA A 62 18.27 3.94 8.28
N CYS A 63 18.14 2.86 9.06
CA CYS A 63 18.30 2.86 10.50
C CYS A 63 19.52 1.97 10.85
N PRO A 64 20.72 2.55 11.05
CA PRO A 64 21.96 1.78 11.18
C PRO A 64 21.96 0.76 12.32
N ASP A 65 21.24 1.06 13.40
CA ASP A 65 21.19 0.23 14.61
C ASP A 65 20.11 -0.86 14.55
N LEU A 66 19.35 -0.95 13.46
CA LEU A 66 18.26 -1.91 13.31
C LEU A 66 18.67 -3.11 12.44
N ALA A 67 18.62 -4.30 13.02
CA ALA A 67 18.81 -5.55 12.29
C ALA A 67 17.53 -5.92 11.52
N LEU A 68 17.47 -5.50 10.25
CA LEU A 68 16.42 -5.89 9.31
C LEU A 68 16.50 -7.38 8.95
N ARG A 69 15.35 -8.01 8.66
CA ARG A 69 15.29 -9.41 8.20
C ARG A 69 15.71 -9.51 6.74
N SER A 70 15.98 -10.74 6.27
CA SER A 70 16.48 -10.99 4.91
C SER A 70 15.61 -10.41 3.79
N HIS A 71 14.30 -10.31 4.01
CA HIS A 71 13.30 -9.83 3.06
C HIS A 71 12.82 -8.40 3.33
N ASP A 72 13.34 -7.75 4.38
CA ASP A 72 13.17 -6.33 4.64
C ASP A 72 14.18 -5.51 3.83
N GLY A 73 13.98 -4.21 3.69
CA GLY A 73 14.84 -3.36 2.86
C GLY A 73 14.79 -1.88 3.18
N THR A 74 15.65 -1.13 2.48
CA THR A 74 15.77 0.32 2.62
C THR A 74 15.84 0.97 1.25
N LEU A 75 15.27 2.17 1.11
CA LEU A 75 15.43 2.99 -0.09
C LEU A 75 16.83 3.63 -0.10
N HIS A 76 17.57 3.40 -1.18
CA HIS A 76 18.87 4.00 -1.44
C HIS A 76 18.75 5.10 -2.50
N ASN A 77 19.43 6.23 -2.25
CA ASN A 77 19.54 7.36 -3.17
C ASN A 77 18.19 7.84 -3.75
N ASN A 78 17.11 7.67 -2.98
CA ASN A 78 15.72 7.98 -3.35
C ASN A 78 15.15 7.25 -4.58
N GLU A 79 15.83 6.24 -5.13
CA GLU A 79 15.43 5.64 -6.41
C GLU A 79 15.54 4.11 -6.46
N GLN A 80 16.23 3.46 -5.51
CA GLN A 80 16.39 2.00 -5.53
C GLN A 80 16.08 1.40 -4.16
N LEU A 81 15.04 0.56 -4.09
CA LEU A 81 14.72 -0.21 -2.90
C LEU A 81 15.56 -1.49 -2.90
N ILE A 82 16.37 -1.68 -1.86
CA ILE A 82 17.29 -2.82 -1.73
C ILE A 82 16.95 -3.60 -0.47
N THR A 83 16.76 -4.91 -0.59
CA THR A 83 16.55 -5.81 0.54
C THR A 83 17.87 -6.29 1.13
N VAL A 84 17.85 -6.77 2.38
CA VAL A 84 19.05 -7.29 3.06
C VAL A 84 19.67 -8.49 2.33
N ASN A 85 18.86 -9.34 1.69
CA ASN A 85 19.36 -10.46 0.88
C ASN A 85 19.86 -10.05 -0.53
N GLY A 86 19.88 -8.75 -0.86
CA GLY A 86 20.43 -8.22 -2.11
C GLY A 86 19.46 -8.18 -3.29
N GLN A 87 18.17 -8.46 -3.10
CA GLN A 87 17.17 -8.16 -4.13
C GLN A 87 17.03 -6.64 -4.23
N SER A 88 16.79 -6.14 -5.44
CA SER A 88 16.58 -4.71 -5.65
C SER A 88 15.52 -4.44 -6.71
N ILE A 89 14.83 -3.32 -6.55
CA ILE A 89 13.91 -2.77 -7.55
C ILE A 89 14.13 -1.25 -7.61
N ALA A 90 14.21 -0.70 -8.82
CA ALA A 90 14.21 0.74 -9.00
C ALA A 90 12.78 1.28 -8.89
N LEU A 91 12.61 2.52 -8.43
CA LEU A 91 11.35 3.23 -8.59
C LEU A 91 11.10 3.48 -10.07
N ALA A 92 9.89 3.19 -10.53
CA ALA A 92 9.50 3.42 -11.90
C ALA A 92 9.41 4.93 -12.17
N THR A 93 9.93 5.33 -13.32
CA THR A 93 9.84 6.72 -13.82
C THR A 93 9.10 6.78 -15.14
N THR A 94 9.04 5.67 -15.88
CA THR A 94 8.39 5.58 -17.18
C THR A 94 7.63 4.26 -17.32
N PRO A 95 6.41 4.26 -17.89
CA PRO A 95 5.69 3.03 -18.16
C PRO A 95 6.52 2.06 -19.00
N GLY A 96 6.68 0.83 -18.50
CA GLY A 96 7.40 -0.26 -19.16
C GLY A 96 8.82 -0.50 -18.64
N ASP A 97 9.34 0.35 -17.73
CA ASP A 97 10.67 0.14 -17.14
C ASP A 97 10.72 -1.02 -16.12
N GLY A 98 9.56 -1.58 -15.75
CA GLY A 98 9.44 -2.73 -14.85
C GLY A 98 9.72 -2.42 -13.38
N GLY A 99 9.92 -1.14 -13.03
CA GLY A 99 10.17 -0.68 -11.68
C GLY A 99 8.95 -0.70 -10.77
N LEU A 100 9.20 -0.37 -9.51
CA LEU A 100 8.21 -0.15 -8.45
C LEU A 100 7.53 1.20 -8.68
N VAL A 101 6.25 1.18 -9.05
CA VAL A 101 5.48 2.39 -9.32
C VAL A 101 5.31 3.19 -8.02
N PRO A 102 5.73 4.47 -7.96
CA PRO A 102 5.56 5.30 -6.77
C PRO A 102 4.08 5.63 -6.53
N GLU A 103 3.76 6.09 -5.31
CA GLU A 103 2.37 6.42 -4.94
C GLU A 103 1.75 7.48 -5.87
N SER A 104 2.55 8.39 -6.42
CA SER A 104 2.10 9.38 -7.40
C SER A 104 1.56 8.76 -8.69
N GLY A 105 2.04 7.58 -9.08
CA GLY A 105 1.57 6.86 -10.27
C GLY A 105 0.29 6.06 -10.06
N MET A 106 -0.29 6.06 -8.86
CA MET A 106 -1.52 5.33 -8.57
C MET A 106 -2.73 5.89 -9.31
N CYS A 107 -2.75 7.18 -9.65
CA CYS A 107 -3.83 7.77 -10.44
C CYS A 107 -3.89 7.17 -11.86
N GLU A 108 -2.73 6.83 -12.42
CA GLU A 108 -2.53 6.24 -13.75
C GLU A 108 -2.35 4.72 -13.68
N MET A 109 -2.83 4.04 -12.62
CA MET A 109 -2.58 2.61 -12.41
C MET A 109 -2.94 1.75 -13.62
N ALA A 110 -3.97 2.10 -14.40
CA ALA A 110 -4.31 1.39 -15.64
C ALA A 110 -3.14 1.40 -16.65
N ASP A 111 -2.55 2.58 -16.88
CA ASP A 111 -1.48 2.76 -17.87
C ASP A 111 -0.21 2.02 -17.44
N TRP A 112 0.10 2.05 -16.14
CA TRP A 112 1.20 1.26 -15.57
C TRP A 112 0.98 -0.25 -15.70
N LEU A 113 -0.23 -0.72 -15.43
CA LEU A 113 -0.59 -2.13 -15.56
C LEU A 113 -0.56 -2.60 -17.03
N GLU A 114 -0.98 -1.75 -17.98
CA GLU A 114 -0.85 -1.99 -19.43
C GLU A 114 0.59 -2.11 -19.87
N ALA A 115 1.46 -1.25 -19.32
CA ALA A 115 2.89 -1.28 -19.58
C ALA A 115 3.60 -2.44 -18.85
N GLY A 116 2.86 -3.30 -18.15
CA GLY A 116 3.37 -4.54 -17.57
C GLY A 116 3.86 -4.42 -16.12
N HIS A 117 3.65 -3.29 -15.45
CA HIS A 117 4.03 -3.13 -14.06
C HIS A 117 3.17 -4.00 -13.14
N ARG A 118 3.83 -4.55 -12.10
CA ARG A 118 3.20 -5.44 -11.11
C ARG A 118 3.47 -5.03 -9.67
N HIS A 119 4.28 -3.99 -9.48
CA HIS A 119 4.78 -3.56 -8.18
C HIS A 119 4.39 -2.10 -7.98
N PHE A 120 3.63 -1.81 -6.92
CA PHE A 120 3.15 -0.45 -6.63
C PHE A 120 3.36 -0.10 -5.16
N ILE A 121 3.69 1.15 -4.89
CA ILE A 121 3.53 1.76 -3.58
C ILE A 121 2.15 2.40 -3.54
N CYS A 122 1.37 2.12 -2.52
CA CYS A 122 0.11 2.83 -2.29
C CYS A 122 -0.12 3.07 -0.80
N SER A 123 -0.86 4.13 -0.47
CA SER A 123 -1.39 4.35 0.87
C SER A 123 -2.00 3.08 1.46
N ALA A 124 -1.58 2.71 2.68
CA ALA A 124 -2.10 1.55 3.41
C ALA A 124 -3.63 1.61 3.61
N ALA A 125 -4.21 2.81 3.59
CA ALA A 125 -5.64 3.00 3.67
C ALA A 125 -6.38 2.44 2.45
N VAL A 126 -5.78 2.53 1.25
CA VAL A 126 -6.41 2.11 -0.01
C VAL A 126 -5.86 0.81 -0.59
N GLN A 127 -4.88 0.22 0.09
CA GLN A 127 -4.25 -1.03 -0.33
C GLN A 127 -5.24 -2.16 -0.65
N PRO A 128 -6.35 -2.37 0.08
CA PRO A 128 -7.27 -3.46 -0.24
C PRO A 128 -7.88 -3.34 -1.65
N VAL A 129 -8.25 -2.12 -2.05
CA VAL A 129 -8.79 -1.84 -3.39
C VAL A 129 -7.69 -1.97 -4.45
N ALA A 130 -6.52 -1.37 -4.22
CA ALA A 130 -5.39 -1.45 -5.15
C ALA A 130 -4.95 -2.91 -5.39
N ARG A 131 -4.87 -3.71 -4.33
CA ARG A 131 -4.55 -5.15 -4.40
C ARG A 131 -5.60 -5.92 -5.18
N ALA A 132 -6.89 -5.68 -4.92
CA ALA A 132 -7.95 -6.36 -5.64
C ALA A 132 -7.87 -6.06 -7.15
N ILE A 133 -7.64 -4.78 -7.52
CA ILE A 133 -7.45 -4.39 -8.93
C ILE A 133 -6.23 -5.09 -9.53
N LEU A 134 -5.08 -5.10 -8.83
CA LEU A 134 -3.86 -5.78 -9.29
C LEU A 134 -4.09 -7.27 -9.54
N ASN A 135 -4.87 -7.93 -8.67
CA ASN A 135 -5.22 -9.34 -8.81
C ASN A 135 -6.22 -9.59 -9.96
N ILE A 136 -7.14 -8.65 -10.23
CA ILE A 136 -8.12 -8.78 -11.33
C ILE A 136 -7.42 -8.60 -12.66
N TRP A 137 -6.49 -7.65 -12.75
CA TRP A 137 -5.86 -7.24 -14.01
C TRP A 137 -5.42 -8.41 -14.93
N PRO A 138 -4.68 -9.44 -14.46
CA PRO A 138 -4.28 -10.55 -15.32
C PRO A 138 -5.44 -11.47 -15.75
N LEU A 139 -6.58 -11.43 -15.04
CA LEU A 139 -7.75 -12.28 -15.30
C LEU A 139 -8.79 -11.58 -16.17
N ASP A 140 -9.09 -10.32 -15.86
CA ASP A 140 -10.07 -9.49 -16.57
C ASP A 140 -9.66 -8.00 -16.53
N PRO A 141 -8.85 -7.53 -17.48
CA PRO A 141 -8.46 -6.13 -17.58
C PRO A 141 -9.65 -5.17 -17.73
N TYR A 142 -10.75 -5.61 -18.34
CA TYR A 142 -11.93 -4.77 -18.53
C TYR A 142 -12.64 -4.51 -17.20
N LEU A 143 -12.80 -5.55 -16.37
CA LEU A 143 -13.35 -5.42 -15.02
C LEU A 143 -12.43 -4.58 -14.12
N ALA A 144 -11.11 -4.78 -14.19
CA ALA A 144 -10.16 -3.95 -13.45
C ALA A 144 -10.28 -2.46 -13.82
N ARG A 145 -10.39 -2.15 -15.13
CA ARG A 145 -10.64 -0.77 -15.60
C ARG A 145 -11.95 -0.21 -15.09
N HIS A 146 -13.02 -1.00 -15.06
CA HIS A 146 -14.31 -0.56 -14.53
C HIS A 146 -14.17 -0.10 -13.07
N PHE A 147 -13.43 -0.84 -12.24
CA PHE A 147 -13.17 -0.41 -10.86
C PHE A 147 -12.25 0.82 -10.80
N LEU A 148 -11.25 0.90 -11.68
CA LEU A 148 -10.38 2.08 -11.79
C LEU A 148 -11.15 3.36 -12.16
N MET A 149 -12.21 3.28 -12.97
CA MET A 149 -13.07 4.44 -13.26
C MET A 149 -13.70 5.05 -11.99
N THR A 150 -13.89 4.27 -10.93
CA THR A 150 -14.36 4.77 -9.63
C THR A 150 -13.19 5.10 -8.69
N PHE A 151 -12.11 4.31 -8.75
CA PHE A 151 -10.97 4.46 -7.84
C PHE A 151 -10.10 5.67 -8.16
N THR A 152 -9.78 5.92 -9.43
CA THR A 152 -8.90 7.03 -9.86
C THR A 152 -9.43 8.40 -9.40
N PRO A 153 -10.72 8.75 -9.58
CA PRO A 153 -11.23 10.03 -9.05
C PRO A 153 -11.10 10.16 -7.54
N LEU A 154 -11.27 9.06 -6.79
CA LEU A 154 -11.08 9.07 -5.34
C LEU A 154 -9.61 9.34 -4.98
N LEU A 155 -8.66 8.71 -5.67
CA LEU A 155 -7.23 8.96 -5.47
C LEU A 155 -6.86 10.42 -5.77
N GLN A 156 -7.38 10.98 -6.86
CA GLN A 156 -7.10 12.36 -7.29
C GLN A 156 -7.61 13.41 -6.31
N SER A 157 -8.73 13.13 -5.63
CA SER A 157 -9.34 14.05 -4.67
C SER A 157 -9.00 13.75 -3.20
N ALA A 158 -8.19 12.72 -2.92
CA ALA A 158 -7.94 12.26 -1.57
C ALA A 158 -7.06 13.24 -0.80
N THR A 159 -7.40 13.48 0.47
CA THR A 159 -6.51 14.14 1.42
C THR A 159 -5.90 13.14 2.40
N GLN A 160 -4.85 13.55 3.10
CA GLN A 160 -4.30 12.73 4.20
C GLN A 160 -5.35 12.45 5.28
N ALA A 161 -6.23 13.41 5.58
CA ALA A 161 -7.30 13.23 6.54
C ALA A 161 -8.31 12.16 6.11
N ASP A 162 -8.63 12.09 4.81
CA ASP A 162 -9.52 11.05 4.27
C ASP A 162 -8.92 9.65 4.43
N TYR A 163 -7.62 9.49 4.15
CA TYR A 163 -6.95 8.20 4.36
C TYR A 163 -6.93 7.78 5.82
N LEU A 164 -6.68 8.70 6.74
CA LEU A 164 -6.74 8.40 8.18
C LEU A 164 -8.16 8.03 8.62
N ALA A 165 -9.17 8.73 8.09
CA ALA A 165 -10.57 8.47 8.36
C ALA A 165 -11.03 7.09 7.85
N VAL A 166 -10.42 6.53 6.80
CA VAL A 166 -10.69 5.14 6.36
C VAL A 166 -10.36 4.14 7.46
N PHE A 167 -9.22 4.28 8.14
CA PHE A 167 -8.87 3.37 9.23
C PHE A 167 -9.90 3.47 10.37
N ALA A 168 -10.31 4.69 10.72
CA ALA A 168 -11.34 4.93 11.73
C ALA A 168 -12.70 4.33 11.31
N ALA A 169 -13.07 4.46 10.03
CA ALA A 169 -14.31 3.94 9.48
C ALA A 169 -14.38 2.41 9.48
N ARG A 170 -13.26 1.72 9.27
CA ARG A 170 -13.19 0.25 9.40
C ARG A 170 -13.35 -0.20 10.84
N ALA A 171 -12.74 0.53 11.79
CA ALA A 171 -12.88 0.23 13.21
C ALA A 171 -14.31 0.49 13.72
N ASN A 172 -14.95 1.57 13.24
CA ASN A 172 -16.29 1.98 13.64
C ASN A 172 -17.17 2.29 12.42
N PRO A 173 -17.78 1.27 11.78
CA PRO A 173 -18.58 1.45 10.57
C PRO A 173 -19.84 2.30 10.75
N ALA A 174 -20.34 2.39 11.99
CA ALA A 174 -21.58 3.12 12.31
C ALA A 174 -21.38 4.64 12.47
N SER A 175 -20.13 5.12 12.55
CA SER A 175 -19.85 6.55 12.70
C SER A 175 -20.16 7.32 11.41
N PRO A 176 -20.55 8.60 11.49
CA PRO A 176 -20.65 9.46 10.31
C PRO A 176 -19.27 9.62 9.65
N HIS A 177 -19.23 9.48 8.33
CA HIS A 177 -18.01 9.59 7.52
C HIS A 177 -18.18 10.65 6.43
N SER A 178 -17.08 11.23 5.96
CA SER A 178 -17.10 12.11 4.78
C SER A 178 -17.62 11.38 3.54
N ASP A 179 -18.13 12.12 2.57
CA ASP A 179 -18.62 11.54 1.30
C ASP A 179 -17.52 10.73 0.59
N TRP A 180 -16.27 11.20 0.67
CA TRP A 180 -15.12 10.48 0.14
C TRP A 180 -14.93 9.12 0.79
N VAL A 181 -14.92 9.06 2.13
CA VAL A 181 -14.73 7.82 2.89
C VAL A 181 -15.88 6.85 2.63
N GLN A 182 -17.12 7.35 2.55
CA GLN A 182 -18.27 6.52 2.20
C GLN A 182 -18.16 5.93 0.80
N ALA A 183 -17.73 6.73 -0.19
CA ALA A 183 -17.52 6.28 -1.55
C ALA A 183 -16.42 5.22 -1.64
N TYR A 184 -15.29 5.44 -0.97
CA TYR A 184 -14.19 4.47 -0.88
C TYR A 184 -14.64 3.16 -0.20
N MET A 185 -15.28 3.23 0.97
CA MET A 185 -15.74 2.05 1.70
C MET A 185 -16.78 1.24 0.91
N LYS A 186 -17.60 1.91 0.09
CA LYS A 186 -18.54 1.24 -0.83
C LYS A 186 -17.80 0.50 -1.94
N LEU A 187 -16.76 1.10 -2.52
CA LEU A 187 -15.90 0.46 -3.52
C LEU A 187 -15.17 -0.76 -2.94
N GLU A 188 -14.57 -0.61 -1.76
CA GLU A 188 -13.90 -1.71 -1.05
C GLU A 188 -14.86 -2.88 -0.79
N LYS A 189 -16.07 -2.62 -0.27
CA LYS A 189 -17.07 -3.68 -0.05
C LYS A 189 -17.50 -4.38 -1.33
N LYS A 190 -17.61 -3.66 -2.46
CA LYS A 190 -17.93 -4.26 -3.76
C LYS A 190 -16.84 -5.22 -4.21
N LEU A 191 -15.58 -4.79 -4.14
CA LEU A 191 -14.43 -5.61 -4.52
C LEU A 191 -14.23 -6.81 -3.59
N HIS A 192 -14.44 -6.64 -2.29
CA HIS A 192 -14.34 -7.71 -1.31
C HIS A 192 -15.35 -8.83 -1.57
N ARG A 193 -16.61 -8.48 -1.89
CA ARG A 193 -17.64 -9.47 -2.27
C ARG A 193 -17.31 -10.19 -3.56
N ALA A 194 -16.87 -9.44 -4.58
CA ALA A 194 -16.49 -10.03 -5.87
C ALA A 194 -15.31 -11.02 -5.78
N TYR A 195 -14.51 -10.96 -4.70
CA TYR A 195 -13.34 -11.80 -4.48
C TYR A 195 -13.51 -12.95 -3.49
N LEU A 196 -14.45 -12.87 -2.55
CA LEU A 196 -14.67 -13.94 -1.57
C LEU A 196 -15.74 -14.95 -2.00
N ASP A 197 -16.56 -14.63 -3.01
CA ASP A 197 -17.51 -15.57 -3.59
C ASP A 197 -16.86 -16.56 -4.60
N HIS A 198 -15.53 -16.59 -4.69
CA HIS A 198 -14.74 -17.49 -5.54
C HIS A 198 -13.62 -18.21 -4.78
#